data_AF-A0A8J6E7E3-F1
#
_entry.id   AF-A0A8J6E7E3-F1
#
_cell.length_a   1.000
_cell.length_b   1.000
_cell.length_c   1.000
_cell.angle_alpha   90.00
_cell.angle_beta   90.00
_cell.angle_gamma   90.00
#
_symmetry.space_group_name_H-M   'P 1'
#
loop_
_entity.id
_entity.type
_entity.pdbx_description
1 polymer ?
#
loop_
_entity_poly.entity_id
_entity_poly.type
_entity_poly.pdbx_seq_one_letter_code
_entity_poly.pdbx_strand_id
1 'polypeptide(L)'
;MPTDGVSGDTLLDFGTGASIYQLLSACEVFNEIIVSDLLEQNRVEFQKWLKKDSDAFDWTHIIKYVCELEGNSSREDCEKKAEKLRTKVKEVLQCDALKRNPYDPVVLPPVDCLLSTLCLDVVSKDMKLYVDVLKNFKDLIKPGGHILVLGTINATFYHAGKKRFSVMPMNKDLLEAAYKEAGYKIQKAVYMPRIDKSKAHIADFQGKYFIHARTPK
;
A
#
# COMPACT_ATOMS: atom_id res chain seq x y z
N MET A 1 0.45 -20.90 -0.44
CA MET A 1 1.63 -20.14 -0.93
C MET A 1 2.59 -19.97 0.24
N PRO A 2 3.89 -20.26 0.10
CA PRO A 2 4.84 -19.90 1.13
C PRO A 2 4.81 -18.37 1.29
N THR A 3 4.43 -17.88 2.47
CA THR A 3 4.69 -16.48 2.83
C THR A 3 6.20 -16.28 2.69
N ASP A 4 6.66 -15.23 2.00
CA ASP A 4 8.09 -14.84 1.88
C ASP A 4 8.69 -14.42 3.26
N GLY A 5 8.30 -15.09 4.34
CA GLY A 5 8.60 -14.75 5.73
C GLY A 5 7.82 -13.54 6.26
N VAL A 6 6.87 -12.98 5.50
CA VAL A 6 6.01 -11.89 5.97
C VAL A 6 4.79 -12.47 6.69
N SER A 7 4.72 -12.24 7.99
CA SER A 7 3.59 -12.64 8.82
C SER A 7 3.49 -11.75 10.06
N GLY A 8 2.39 -11.87 10.79
CA GLY A 8 2.10 -11.08 11.96
C GLY A 8 0.60 -11.08 12.24
N ASP A 9 0.20 -10.35 13.27
CA ASP A 9 -1.21 -10.25 13.64
C ASP A 9 -1.86 -9.01 13.01
N THR A 10 -1.14 -7.89 13.02
CA THR A 10 -1.63 -6.56 12.64
C THR A 10 -0.94 -6.01 11.40
N LEU A 11 -1.73 -5.53 10.43
CA LEU A 11 -1.25 -4.82 9.25
C LEU A 11 -1.84 -3.41 9.17
N LEU A 12 -1.00 -2.42 8.88
CA LEU A 12 -1.40 -1.06 8.56
C LEU A 12 -1.21 -0.80 7.07
N ASP A 13 -2.29 -0.49 6.35
CA ASP A 13 -2.24 0.00 4.97
C ASP A 13 -2.29 1.53 4.95
N PHE A 14 -1.14 2.12 4.64
CA PHE A 14 -0.95 3.56 4.60
C PHE A 14 -1.13 4.10 3.19
N GLY A 15 -2.12 4.98 3.00
CA GLY A 15 -2.46 5.53 1.69
C GLY A 15 -3.21 4.51 0.84
N THR A 16 -4.22 3.87 1.42
CA THR A 16 -5.04 2.82 0.81
C THR A 16 -5.81 3.31 -0.44
N GLY A 17 -5.99 4.63 -0.56
CA GLY A 17 -6.80 5.24 -1.60
C GLY A 17 -8.24 4.74 -1.55
N ALA A 18 -8.84 4.59 -2.72
CA ALA A 18 -10.16 3.96 -2.86
C ALA A 18 -10.02 2.48 -3.30
N SER A 19 -8.93 1.80 -2.93
CA SER A 19 -8.59 0.49 -3.47
C SER A 19 -8.37 -0.60 -2.43
N ILE A 20 -8.71 -1.84 -2.79
CA ILE A 20 -8.58 -3.00 -1.90
C ILE A 20 -7.58 -4.06 -2.40
N TYR A 21 -7.11 -3.95 -3.65
CA TYR A 21 -6.39 -5.04 -4.34
C TYR A 21 -5.12 -5.47 -3.60
N GLN A 22 -4.44 -4.51 -2.97
CA GLN A 22 -3.23 -4.68 -2.18
C GLN A 22 -3.46 -5.50 -0.90
N LEU A 23 -4.71 -5.63 -0.45
CA LEU A 23 -5.09 -6.31 0.78
C LEU A 23 -5.63 -7.74 0.54
N LEU A 24 -5.93 -8.09 -0.72
CA LEU A 24 -6.61 -9.36 -1.05
C LEU A 24 -5.79 -10.59 -0.66
N SER A 25 -4.47 -10.58 -0.86
CA SER A 25 -3.60 -11.64 -0.36
C SER A 25 -3.16 -11.40 1.08
N ALA A 26 -3.11 -10.15 1.53
CA ALA A 26 -2.71 -9.81 2.90
C ALA A 26 -3.71 -10.32 3.95
N CYS A 27 -5.01 -10.32 3.65
CA CYS A 27 -6.05 -10.79 4.57
C CYS A 27 -6.02 -12.31 4.84
N GLU A 28 -5.20 -13.07 4.10
CA GLU A 28 -4.92 -14.48 4.37
C GLU A 28 -3.87 -14.67 5.47
N VAL A 29 -3.08 -13.64 5.75
CA VAL A 29 -1.92 -13.70 6.65
C VAL A 29 -2.19 -12.94 7.95
N PHE A 30 -2.80 -11.76 7.86
CA PHE A 30 -3.00 -10.87 9.00
C PHE A 30 -4.42 -11.01 9.57
N ASN A 31 -4.54 -10.90 10.90
CA ASN A 31 -5.81 -11.00 11.61
C ASN A 31 -6.55 -9.68 11.73
N GLU A 32 -5.80 -8.59 11.78
CA GLU A 32 -6.35 -7.24 11.87
C GLU A 32 -5.68 -6.35 10.84
N ILE A 33 -6.51 -5.61 10.11
CA ILE A 33 -6.07 -4.67 9.09
C ILE A 33 -6.64 -3.30 9.46
N ILE A 34 -5.74 -2.33 9.60
CA ILE A 34 -6.07 -0.91 9.68
C ILE A 34 -5.78 -0.33 8.30
N VAL A 35 -6.73 0.38 7.71
CA VAL A 35 -6.50 1.09 6.45
C VAL A 35 -6.58 2.59 6.68
N SER A 36 -5.86 3.35 5.89
CA SER A 36 -5.85 4.80 6.06
C SER A 36 -5.59 5.56 4.77
N ASP A 37 -6.20 6.74 4.65
CA ASP A 37 -5.96 7.66 3.55
C ASP A 37 -6.11 9.11 4.00
N LEU A 38 -5.41 10.03 3.35
CA LEU A 38 -5.52 11.47 3.62
C LEU A 38 -6.88 12.02 3.18
N LEU A 39 -7.38 11.59 2.02
CA LEU A 39 -8.57 12.16 1.41
C LEU A 39 -9.84 11.50 1.93
N GLU A 40 -10.78 12.30 2.41
CA GLU A 40 -12.06 11.80 2.92
C GLU A 40 -12.83 11.01 1.87
N GLN A 41 -12.88 11.49 0.62
CA GLN A 41 -13.59 10.80 -0.45
C GLN A 41 -13.05 9.39 -0.74
N ASN A 42 -11.75 9.16 -0.57
CA ASN A 42 -11.15 7.84 -0.73
C ASN A 42 -11.61 6.90 0.39
N ARG A 43 -11.60 7.39 1.64
CA ARG A 43 -12.09 6.64 2.81
C ARG A 43 -13.58 6.32 2.69
N VAL A 44 -14.38 7.26 2.20
CA VAL A 44 -15.82 7.07 1.95
C VAL A 44 -16.03 5.98 0.90
N GLU A 45 -15.31 6.01 -0.21
CA GLU A 45 -15.42 4.99 -1.26
C GLU A 45 -15.00 3.60 -0.75
N PHE A 46 -13.94 3.51 0.04
CA PHE A 46 -13.53 2.27 0.70
C PHE A 46 -14.63 1.75 1.66
N GLN A 47 -15.25 2.65 2.43
CA GLN A 47 -16.33 2.33 3.36
C GLN A 47 -17.59 1.80 2.66
N LYS A 48 -17.93 2.32 1.48
CA LYS A 48 -19.03 1.77 0.65
C LYS A 48 -18.79 0.30 0.32
N TRP A 49 -17.57 -0.03 -0.10
CA TRP A 49 -17.20 -1.41 -0.40
C TRP A 49 -17.27 -2.33 0.83
N LEU A 50 -16.84 -1.84 2.00
CA LEU A 50 -16.98 -2.57 3.28
C LEU A 50 -18.45 -2.85 3.61
N LYS A 51 -19.33 -1.87 3.42
CA LYS A 51 -20.77 -1.96 3.72
C LYS A 51 -21.58 -2.71 2.65
N LYS A 52 -20.95 -3.09 1.55
CA LYS A 52 -21.61 -3.70 0.37
C LYS A 52 -22.67 -2.77 -0.23
N ASP A 53 -22.42 -1.47 -0.22
CA ASP A 53 -23.30 -0.52 -0.88
C ASP A 53 -23.36 -0.81 -2.39
N SER A 54 -24.55 -0.65 -2.98
CA SER A 54 -24.79 -0.98 -4.38
C SER A 54 -24.04 -0.08 -5.38
N ASP A 55 -23.57 1.08 -4.93
CA ASP A 55 -22.79 2.03 -5.72
C ASP A 55 -21.27 1.91 -5.51
N ALA A 56 -20.82 0.96 -4.67
CA ALA A 56 -19.40 0.70 -4.48
C ALA A 56 -18.74 0.18 -5.76
N PHE A 57 -17.47 0.52 -5.97
CA PHE A 57 -16.70 -0.02 -7.09
C PHE A 57 -16.72 -1.57 -7.12
N ASP A 58 -16.98 -2.14 -8.30
CA ASP A 58 -17.00 -3.59 -8.50
C ASP A 58 -15.58 -4.16 -8.59
N TRP A 59 -15.12 -4.75 -7.48
CA TRP A 59 -13.82 -5.41 -7.38
C TRP A 59 -13.84 -6.90 -7.81
N THR A 60 -14.96 -7.45 -8.27
CA THR A 60 -15.15 -8.88 -8.51
C THR A 60 -14.08 -9.47 -9.44
N HIS A 61 -13.75 -8.77 -10.53
CA HIS A 61 -12.75 -9.26 -11.48
C HIS A 61 -11.35 -9.36 -10.85
N ILE A 62 -10.98 -8.39 -10.01
CA ILE A 62 -9.67 -8.38 -9.33
C ILE A 62 -9.63 -9.44 -8.23
N ILE A 63 -10.72 -9.60 -7.47
CA ILE A 63 -10.84 -10.66 -6.45
C ILE A 63 -10.68 -12.03 -7.10
N LYS A 64 -11.38 -12.28 -8.21
CA LYS A 64 -11.27 -13.52 -8.96
C LYS A 64 -9.84 -13.78 -9.42
N TYR A 65 -9.19 -12.78 -10.01
CA TYR A 65 -7.81 -12.88 -10.46
C TYR A 65 -6.84 -13.25 -9.32
N VAL A 66 -6.99 -12.61 -8.15
CA VAL A 66 -6.16 -12.93 -6.98
C VAL A 66 -6.44 -14.34 -6.45
N CYS A 67 -7.71 -14.77 -6.43
CA CYS A 67 -8.03 -16.15 -6.03
C CYS A 67 -7.34 -17.16 -6.96
N GLU A 68 -7.42 -16.96 -8.28
CA GLU A 68 -6.80 -17.85 -9.27
C GLU A 68 -5.29 -17.95 -9.07
N LEU A 69 -4.62 -16.82 -8.79
CA LEU A 69 -3.19 -16.79 -8.45
C LEU A 69 -2.86 -17.56 -7.15
N GLU A 70 -3.79 -17.62 -6.21
CA GLU A 70 -3.65 -18.33 -4.95
C GLU A 70 -4.06 -19.80 -5.03
N GLY A 71 -4.49 -20.27 -6.22
CA GLY A 71 -4.90 -21.65 -6.47
C GLY A 71 -6.36 -21.95 -6.17
N ASN A 72 -7.19 -20.92 -5.93
CA ASN A 72 -8.63 -21.04 -5.70
C ASN A 72 -9.38 -20.44 -6.90
N SER A 73 -10.40 -21.10 -7.44
CA SER A 73 -11.09 -20.59 -8.64
C SER A 73 -12.60 -20.69 -8.59
N SER A 74 -13.16 -21.23 -7.50
CA SER A 74 -14.61 -21.26 -7.36
C SER A 74 -15.16 -19.87 -7.02
N ARG A 75 -16.40 -19.63 -7.44
CA ARG A 75 -17.14 -18.41 -7.08
C ARG A 75 -17.26 -18.27 -5.56
N GLU A 76 -17.50 -19.37 -4.86
CA GLU A 76 -17.62 -19.41 -3.41
C GLU A 76 -16.32 -18.99 -2.72
N ASP A 77 -15.16 -19.41 -3.22
CA ASP A 77 -13.86 -18.99 -2.69
C ASP A 77 -13.62 -17.50 -2.86
N CYS A 78 -14.02 -16.94 -4.02
CA CYS A 78 -13.92 -15.51 -4.30
C CYS A 78 -14.82 -14.69 -3.35
N GLU A 79 -16.05 -15.14 -3.13
CA GLU A 79 -16.98 -14.52 -2.18
C GLU A 79 -16.43 -14.59 -0.75
N LYS A 80 -15.90 -15.75 -0.33
CA LYS A 80 -15.23 -15.93 0.98
C LYS A 80 -14.02 -15.00 1.15
N LYS A 81 -13.20 -14.79 0.11
CA LYS A 81 -12.07 -13.85 0.19
C LYS A 81 -12.53 -12.42 0.42
N ALA A 82 -13.55 -11.98 -0.31
CA ALA A 82 -14.10 -10.64 -0.12
C ALA A 82 -14.65 -10.43 1.30
N GLU A 83 -15.42 -11.39 1.83
CA GLU A 83 -15.95 -11.35 3.20
C GLU A 83 -14.85 -11.42 4.25
N LYS A 84 -13.81 -12.24 4.02
CA LYS A 84 -12.64 -12.31 4.89
C LYS A 84 -11.97 -10.94 4.99
N LEU A 85 -11.66 -10.30 3.85
CA LEU A 85 -11.05 -8.97 3.86
C LEU A 85 -11.94 -7.96 4.61
N ARG A 86 -13.25 -7.91 4.32
CA ARG A 86 -14.19 -7.02 5.05
C ARG A 86 -14.15 -7.23 6.56
N THR A 87 -14.09 -8.48 7.01
CA THR A 87 -14.06 -8.83 8.45
C THR A 87 -12.73 -8.50 9.11
N LYS A 88 -11.62 -8.59 8.37
CA LYS A 88 -10.27 -8.33 8.87
C LYS A 88 -9.97 -6.83 8.96
N VAL A 89 -10.61 -5.99 8.14
CA VAL A 89 -10.52 -4.53 8.27
C VAL A 89 -11.25 -4.08 9.53
N LYS A 90 -10.52 -3.50 10.48
CA LYS A 90 -11.05 -3.04 11.78
C LYS A 90 -11.33 -1.55 11.80
N GLU A 91 -10.49 -0.77 11.13
CA GLU A 91 -10.53 0.68 11.17
C GLU A 91 -10.20 1.28 9.79
N VAL A 92 -10.86 2.39 9.47
CA VAL A 92 -10.57 3.24 8.31
C VAL A 92 -10.25 4.63 8.84
N LEU A 93 -8.97 4.99 8.86
CA LEU A 93 -8.46 6.19 9.54
C LEU A 93 -8.06 7.28 8.56
N GLN A 94 -8.15 8.54 9.00
CA GLN A 94 -7.45 9.63 8.35
C GLN A 94 -5.97 9.57 8.72
N CYS A 95 -5.09 9.82 7.75
CA CYS A 95 -3.65 9.92 7.97
C CYS A 95 -3.04 11.11 7.22
N ASP A 96 -1.87 11.57 7.66
CA ASP A 96 -1.04 12.55 6.96
C ASP A 96 0.44 12.19 7.06
N ALA A 97 1.03 11.74 5.95
CA ALA A 97 2.42 11.29 5.91
C ALA A 97 3.42 12.39 6.30
N LEU A 98 3.03 13.66 6.13
CA LEU A 98 3.93 14.79 6.34
C LEU A 98 4.06 15.16 7.83
N LYS A 99 3.21 14.60 8.69
CA LYS A 99 3.31 14.78 10.13
C LYS A 99 4.30 13.78 10.75
N ARG A 100 4.91 14.18 11.86
CA ARG A 100 5.78 13.31 12.68
C ARG A 100 5.01 12.08 13.17
N ASN A 101 3.80 12.31 13.68
CA ASN A 101 2.80 11.27 13.93
C ASN A 101 1.74 11.35 12.81
N PRO A 102 1.68 10.37 11.90
CA PRO A 102 0.74 10.42 10.78
C PRO A 102 -0.74 10.37 11.17
N TYR A 103 -1.07 9.98 12.41
CA TYR A 103 -2.45 9.83 12.90
C TYR A 103 -2.81 10.84 13.99
N ASP A 104 -2.00 11.88 14.18
CA ASP A 104 -2.19 12.93 15.17
C ASP A 104 -3.65 13.44 15.24
N PRO A 105 -4.30 13.47 16.42
CA PRO A 105 -3.73 13.28 17.77
C PRO A 105 -3.69 11.82 18.27
N VAL A 106 -4.09 10.84 17.47
CA VAL A 106 -4.11 9.43 17.85
C VAL A 106 -2.71 8.84 17.81
N VAL A 107 -2.33 8.09 18.83
CA VAL A 107 -1.09 7.30 18.84
C VAL A 107 -1.48 5.83 18.63
N LEU A 108 -1.17 5.30 17.46
CA LEU A 108 -1.42 3.89 17.16
C LEU A 108 -0.35 3.01 17.83
N PRO A 109 -0.73 1.82 18.34
CA PRO A 109 0.25 0.82 18.73
C PRO A 109 1.06 0.36 17.50
N PRO A 110 2.36 0.06 17.63
CA PRO A 110 3.16 -0.44 16.51
C PRO A 110 2.60 -1.75 15.95
N VAL A 111 2.48 -1.84 14.62
CA VAL A 111 1.96 -3.00 13.91
C VAL A 111 3.07 -3.97 13.49
N ASP A 112 2.69 -5.19 13.12
CA ASP A 112 3.64 -6.19 12.62
C ASP A 112 4.10 -5.91 11.18
N CYS A 113 3.22 -5.32 10.37
CA CYS A 113 3.50 -4.97 8.98
C CYS A 113 2.87 -3.65 8.56
N LEU A 114 3.65 -2.77 7.93
CA LEU A 114 3.15 -1.60 7.20
C LEU A 114 3.19 -1.88 5.70
N LEU A 115 2.07 -1.66 5.03
CA LEU A 115 1.92 -1.70 3.58
C LEU A 115 1.67 -0.28 3.07
N SER A 116 2.27 0.09 1.94
CA SER A 116 1.92 1.32 1.24
C SER A 116 2.08 1.15 -0.26
N THR A 117 1.04 1.48 -1.03
CA THR A 117 1.05 1.27 -2.48
C THR A 117 0.76 2.57 -3.23
N LEU A 118 1.68 2.97 -4.10
CA LEU A 118 1.57 4.14 -4.98
C LEU A 118 1.27 5.45 -4.21
N CYS A 119 1.82 5.59 -3.01
CA CYS A 119 1.55 6.72 -2.10
C CYS A 119 2.80 7.58 -1.86
N LEU A 120 3.92 6.96 -1.46
CA LEU A 120 5.10 7.69 -0.94
C LEU A 120 5.75 8.64 -1.96
N ASP A 121 5.79 8.22 -3.23
CA ASP A 121 6.30 9.00 -4.36
C ASP A 121 5.36 10.14 -4.76
N VAL A 122 4.09 10.11 -4.35
CA VAL A 122 3.11 11.17 -4.60
C VAL A 122 3.12 12.23 -3.49
N VAL A 123 3.27 11.82 -2.23
CA VAL A 123 3.23 12.74 -1.08
C VAL A 123 4.56 13.47 -0.87
N SER A 124 5.67 12.88 -1.31
CA SER A 124 7.01 13.43 -1.10
C SER A 124 7.42 14.33 -2.26
N LYS A 125 7.75 15.59 -1.99
CA LYS A 125 8.20 16.55 -3.01
C LYS A 125 9.71 16.48 -3.30
N ASP A 126 10.47 15.89 -2.38
CA ASP A 126 11.92 15.74 -2.47
C ASP A 126 12.38 14.50 -1.67
N MET A 127 13.63 14.08 -1.91
CA MET A 127 14.21 12.89 -1.27
C MET A 127 14.33 13.04 0.25
N LYS A 128 14.54 14.26 0.76
CA LYS A 128 14.62 14.49 2.20
C LYS A 128 13.29 14.14 2.84
N LEU A 129 12.19 14.65 2.28
CA LEU A 129 10.85 14.37 2.77
C LEU A 129 10.50 12.88 2.65
N TYR A 130 10.86 12.24 1.55
CA TYR A 130 10.65 10.79 1.38
C TYR A 130 11.35 9.97 2.47
N VAL A 131 12.60 10.32 2.79
CA VAL A 131 13.35 9.67 3.87
C VAL A 131 12.75 9.99 5.24
N ASP A 132 12.31 11.23 5.49
CA ASP A 132 11.67 11.62 6.74
C ASP A 132 10.36 10.85 6.96
N VAL A 133 9.55 10.64 5.91
CA VAL A 133 8.34 9.80 5.96
C VAL A 133 8.69 8.36 6.31
N LEU A 134 9.70 7.77 5.67
CA LEU A 134 10.19 6.44 6.02
C LEU A 134 10.67 6.36 7.48
N LYS A 135 11.37 7.38 7.98
CA LYS A 135 11.80 7.43 9.39
C LYS A 135 10.58 7.48 10.32
N ASN A 136 9.54 8.24 9.99
CA ASN A 136 8.30 8.30 10.79
C ASN A 136 7.55 6.97 10.80
N PHE A 137 7.49 6.27 9.66
CA PHE A 137 6.83 4.98 9.55
C PHE A 137 7.48 3.90 10.40
N LYS A 138 8.77 4.03 10.72
CA LYS A 138 9.46 3.07 11.59
C LYS A 138 8.82 2.99 12.97
N ASP A 139 8.32 4.10 13.51
CA ASP A 139 7.71 4.13 14.84
C ASP A 139 6.31 3.49 14.86
N LEU A 140 5.70 3.32 13.68
CA LEU A 140 4.44 2.60 13.50
C LEU A 140 4.65 1.09 13.36
N ILE A 141 5.89 0.61 13.31
CA ILE A 141 6.21 -0.80 13.04
C ILE A 141 7.00 -1.35 14.23
N LYS A 142 6.63 -2.55 14.71
CA LYS A 142 7.36 -3.23 15.78
C LYS A 142 8.84 -3.43 15.41
N PRO A 143 9.77 -3.54 16.38
CA PRO A 143 11.14 -3.96 16.12
C PRO A 143 11.17 -5.30 15.37
N GLY A 144 11.96 -5.37 14.29
CA GLY A 144 11.99 -6.51 13.38
C GLY A 144 10.75 -6.70 12.50
N GLY A 145 9.75 -5.82 12.57
CA GLY A 145 8.54 -5.85 11.73
C GLY A 145 8.80 -5.54 10.27
N HIS A 146 7.73 -5.56 9.48
CA HIS A 146 7.78 -5.53 8.02
C HIS A 146 7.33 -4.18 7.46
N ILE A 147 8.00 -3.74 6.39
CA ILE A 147 7.48 -2.70 5.52
C ILE A 147 7.46 -3.21 4.07
N LEU A 148 6.30 -3.08 3.43
CA LEU A 148 6.06 -3.45 2.03
C LEU A 148 5.65 -2.19 1.27
N VAL A 149 6.40 -1.83 0.24
CA VAL A 149 6.08 -0.65 -0.59
C VAL A 149 6.06 -1.01 -2.06
N LEU A 150 4.94 -0.72 -2.71
CA LEU A 150 4.81 -0.73 -4.15
C LEU A 150 4.81 0.72 -4.65
N GLY A 151 5.61 1.04 -5.65
CA GLY A 151 5.64 2.39 -6.23
C GLY A 151 6.01 2.40 -7.71
N THR A 152 6.18 3.59 -8.27
CA THR A 152 6.55 3.78 -9.68
C THR A 152 8.01 4.16 -9.86
N ILE A 153 8.57 3.79 -11.02
CA ILE A 153 9.93 4.18 -11.44
C ILE A 153 9.83 5.29 -12.49
N ASN A 154 10.58 6.37 -12.26
CA ASN A 154 10.71 7.54 -13.15
C ASN A 154 9.38 8.12 -13.63
N ALA A 155 8.35 8.08 -12.78
CA ALA A 155 7.10 8.82 -13.02
C ALA A 155 7.28 10.27 -12.61
N THR A 156 6.68 11.18 -13.37
CA THR A 156 6.61 12.61 -13.02
C THR A 156 5.17 13.05 -12.77
N PHE A 157 4.18 12.29 -13.26
CA PHE A 157 2.78 12.59 -13.01
C PHE A 157 1.84 11.39 -13.13
N TYR A 158 0.63 11.57 -12.59
CA TYR A 158 -0.54 10.81 -12.99
C TYR A 158 -1.78 11.71 -13.03
N HIS A 159 -2.82 11.24 -13.71
CA HIS A 159 -4.15 11.85 -13.73
C HIS A 159 -5.13 11.04 -12.88
N ALA A 160 -5.90 11.75 -12.04
CA ALA A 160 -7.13 11.22 -11.45
C ALA A 160 -8.31 12.06 -11.97
N GLY A 161 -9.09 11.48 -12.87
CA GLY A 161 -10.05 12.21 -13.67
C GLY A 161 -9.37 13.33 -14.46
N LYS A 162 -9.86 14.57 -14.30
CA LYS A 162 -9.30 15.75 -14.98
C LYS A 162 -8.08 16.35 -14.28
N LYS A 163 -7.80 15.95 -13.04
CA LYS A 163 -6.74 16.56 -12.22
C LYS A 163 -5.41 15.81 -12.43
N ARG A 164 -4.36 16.57 -12.74
CA ARG A 164 -2.97 16.07 -12.79
C ARG A 164 -2.31 16.23 -11.43
N PHE A 165 -1.65 15.19 -10.96
CA PHE A 165 -0.87 15.16 -9.73
C PHE A 165 0.61 14.97 -10.07
N SER A 166 1.48 15.63 -9.32
CA SER A 166 2.92 15.44 -9.44
C SER A 166 3.33 14.14 -8.77
N VAL A 167 4.33 13.48 -9.32
CA VAL A 167 5.01 12.32 -8.71
C VAL A 167 6.49 12.65 -8.67
N MET A 168 7.14 12.36 -7.54
CA MET A 168 8.59 12.50 -7.44
C MET A 168 9.25 11.34 -8.21
N PRO A 169 10.11 11.63 -9.20
CA PRO A 169 10.75 10.57 -9.98
C PRO A 169 11.71 9.75 -9.11
N MET A 170 11.40 8.46 -8.97
CA MET A 170 12.24 7.51 -8.22
C MET A 170 12.94 6.54 -9.16
N ASN A 171 14.21 6.25 -8.85
CA ASN A 171 14.96 5.17 -9.48
C ASN A 171 15.48 4.18 -8.42
N LYS A 172 16.07 3.08 -8.89
CA LYS A 172 16.61 2.02 -8.02
C LYS A 172 17.58 2.55 -6.97
N ASP A 173 18.58 3.33 -7.39
CA ASP A 173 19.66 3.78 -6.51
C ASP A 173 19.13 4.73 -5.42
N LEU A 174 18.22 5.64 -5.79
CA LEU A 174 17.57 6.56 -4.85
C LEU A 174 16.72 5.80 -3.84
N LEU A 175 15.95 4.80 -4.28
CA LEU A 175 15.14 3.97 -3.39
C LEU A 175 16.01 3.22 -2.39
N GLU A 176 17.02 2.49 -2.86
CA GLU A 176 17.88 1.69 -2.00
C GLU A 176 18.67 2.57 -1.01
N ALA A 177 19.15 3.73 -1.45
CA ALA A 177 19.77 4.72 -0.57
C ALA A 177 18.80 5.24 0.50
N ALA A 178 17.56 5.58 0.14
CA ALA A 178 16.55 6.09 1.07
C ALA A 178 16.20 5.08 2.16
N TYR A 179 16.01 3.80 1.82
CA TYR A 179 15.76 2.75 2.81
C TYR A 179 16.95 2.53 3.74
N LYS A 180 18.17 2.56 3.20
CA LYS A 180 19.40 2.46 3.99
C LYS A 180 19.54 3.64 4.96
N GLU A 181 19.32 4.87 4.49
CA GLU A 181 19.38 6.07 5.33
C GLU A 181 18.28 6.08 6.39
N ALA A 182 17.07 5.65 6.04
CA ALA A 182 15.98 5.46 6.98
C ALA A 182 16.22 4.28 7.93
N GLY A 183 17.31 3.51 7.79
CA GLY A 183 17.72 2.45 8.71
C GLY A 183 16.92 1.15 8.58
N TYR A 184 16.33 0.89 7.41
CA TYR A 184 15.68 -0.37 7.09
C TYR A 184 16.66 -1.37 6.47
N LYS A 185 16.43 -2.66 6.71
CA LYS A 185 17.13 -3.75 6.00
C LYS A 185 16.26 -4.30 4.89
N ILE A 186 16.58 -3.99 3.64
CA ILE A 186 15.91 -4.56 2.46
C ILE A 186 16.12 -6.08 2.45
N GLN A 187 15.02 -6.83 2.36
CA GLN A 187 15.02 -8.29 2.20
C GLN A 187 14.85 -8.67 0.73
N LYS A 188 13.99 -7.94 0.01
CA LYS A 188 13.68 -8.19 -1.39
C LYS A 188 13.34 -6.87 -2.08
N ALA A 189 13.88 -6.66 -3.27
CA ALA A 189 13.54 -5.55 -4.15
C ALA A 189 13.29 -6.11 -5.55
N VAL A 190 12.11 -5.85 -6.10
CA VAL A 190 11.70 -6.29 -7.44
C VAL A 190 11.41 -5.04 -8.27
N TYR A 191 11.95 -5.01 -9.49
CA TYR A 191 11.75 -3.92 -10.43
C TYR A 191 11.20 -4.48 -11.73
N MET A 192 10.08 -3.93 -12.20
CA MET A 192 9.38 -4.40 -13.39
C MET A 192 9.24 -3.26 -14.39
N PRO A 193 9.78 -3.38 -15.62
CA PRO A 193 9.62 -2.36 -16.63
C PRO A 193 8.15 -2.26 -17.07
N ARG A 194 7.74 -1.06 -17.49
CA ARG A 194 6.42 -0.86 -18.07
C ARG A 194 6.39 -1.47 -19.47
N ILE A 195 5.59 -2.51 -19.64
CA ILE A 195 5.37 -3.17 -20.92
C ILE A 195 4.33 -2.41 -21.74
N ASP A 196 3.16 -2.12 -21.16
CA ASP A 196 2.07 -1.42 -21.85
C ASP A 196 2.19 0.11 -21.72
N LYS A 197 2.37 0.79 -22.85
CA LYS A 197 2.47 2.26 -22.95
C LYS A 197 1.20 2.94 -23.46
N SER A 198 0.12 2.19 -23.73
CA SER A 198 -1.14 2.74 -24.25
C SER A 198 -1.74 3.84 -23.36
N LYS A 199 -1.52 3.73 -22.04
CA LYS A 199 -1.97 4.68 -21.02
C LYS A 199 -0.91 5.71 -20.59
N ALA A 200 0.07 6.02 -21.43
CA ALA A 200 1.13 7.00 -21.09
C ALA A 200 0.58 8.42 -20.86
N HIS A 201 -0.56 8.75 -21.46
CA HIS A 201 -1.27 10.01 -21.24
C HIS A 201 -1.93 10.11 -19.85
N ILE A 202 -2.14 8.98 -19.17
CA ILE A 202 -2.72 8.94 -17.81
C ILE A 202 -1.62 9.04 -16.75
N ALA A 203 -0.51 8.35 -16.94
CA ALA A 203 0.65 8.39 -16.06
C ALA A 203 1.90 8.01 -16.86
N ASP A 204 3.04 8.63 -16.57
CA ASP A 204 4.27 8.54 -17.37
C ASP A 204 5.35 7.63 -16.78
N PHE A 205 5.01 6.84 -15.76
CA PHE A 205 5.94 5.88 -15.15
C PHE A 205 6.62 4.98 -16.21
N GLN A 206 7.89 4.68 -15.99
CA GLN A 206 8.71 3.80 -16.84
C GLN A 206 8.75 2.36 -16.34
N GLY A 207 8.39 2.16 -15.08
CA GLY A 207 8.31 0.85 -14.44
C GLY A 207 7.64 0.93 -13.08
N LYS A 208 7.59 -0.21 -12.40
CA LYS A 208 7.13 -0.32 -11.00
C LYS A 208 8.21 -0.97 -10.17
N TYR A 209 8.21 -0.68 -8.88
CA TYR A 209 9.04 -1.38 -7.91
C TYR A 209 8.18 -1.96 -6.79
N PHE A 210 8.65 -3.05 -6.21
CA PHE A 210 8.17 -3.60 -4.95
C PHE A 210 9.36 -3.79 -4.02
N ILE A 211 9.31 -3.20 -2.82
CA ILE A 211 10.31 -3.35 -1.78
C ILE A 211 9.67 -4.01 -0.58
N HIS A 212 10.29 -5.10 -0.11
CA HIS A 212 10.10 -5.65 1.21
C HIS A 212 11.35 -5.37 2.03
N ALA A 213 11.20 -4.62 3.11
CA ALA A 213 12.25 -4.34 4.07
C ALA A 213 11.79 -4.60 5.51
N ARG A 214 12.72 -4.58 6.45
CA ARG A 214 12.46 -4.78 7.87
C ARG A 214 13.03 -3.66 8.72
N THR A 215 12.34 -3.32 9.80
CA THR A 215 12.90 -2.47 10.85
C THR A 215 14.04 -3.22 11.58
N PRO A 216 14.99 -2.50 12.20
CA PRO A 216 15.96 -3.11 13.10
C PRO A 216 15.26 -3.88 14.23
N LYS A 217 15.88 -4.96 14.71
CA LYS A 217 15.43 -5.70 15.90
C LYS A 217 15.76 -4.92 17.18
#